data_AF-A0A5E4QUG9-F1
#
_entry.id   AF-A0A5E4QUG9-F1
#
_cell.length_a   1.000
_cell.length_b   1.000
_cell.length_c   1.000
_cell.angle_alpha   90.00
_cell.angle_beta   90.00
_cell.angle_gamma   90.00
#
_symmetry.space_group_name_H-M   'P 1'
#
loop_
_entity.id
_entity.type
_entity.pdbx_description
1 polymer ?
#
loop_
_entity_poly.entity_id
_entity_poly.type
_entity_poly.pdbx_seq_one_letter_code
_entity_poly.pdbx_strand_id
1 'polypeptide(L)'
;MNRVLTRRRIVLTGTPLQNNLKEYYCMVQFVKPNLLGKYNEYLNRFVNPITNGQYTDSTEHDIRVMKRRSHVLHKMLDGAVQRRDYGVLAPFLPPKHEYVLFITLTEVQIKLYQFYLENYSRRPLAGKSSGFLFPDFQSLQRIWTHPLVLKYNSDRYEIMQQKKRDKEEEDYDSEGSLVNFIDDNSTTEESTTEESSDDMSDISDDSRKKSKKKKSKKKGKDKAYTPRGTRANPVEHEEIDQEVVEVKNDNPTEWWMPLVTEQEIDDMRNSHKLILLFDILRQCDAIGDKLLVFSQSLYSLDLIEHFLGKVDDATQEGRVDEKLGGHIGTWSPGVDYFRLDGSTSCENRSI
;
A
#
# COMPACT_ATOMS: atom_id res chain seq x y z
N MET A 1 19.42 -3.43 18.20
CA MET A 1 19.65 -4.75 18.84
C MET A 1 20.98 -4.86 19.60
N ASN A 2 22.13 -4.35 19.12
CA ASN A 2 23.44 -4.52 19.81
C ASN A 2 23.55 -3.99 21.25
N ARG A 3 22.58 -3.17 21.72
CA ARG A 3 22.51 -2.68 23.11
C ARG A 3 22.06 -3.76 24.12
N VAL A 4 21.42 -4.84 23.67
CA VAL A 4 20.96 -5.93 24.55
C VAL A 4 22.09 -6.92 24.80
N LEU A 5 22.62 -6.92 26.02
CA LEU A 5 23.66 -7.83 26.47
C LEU A 5 23.02 -9.16 26.91
N THR A 6 23.32 -10.24 26.18
CA THR A 6 22.87 -11.61 26.51
C THR A 6 23.93 -12.63 26.08
N ARG A 7 23.99 -13.76 26.80
CA ARG A 7 24.94 -14.85 26.55
C ARG A 7 24.57 -15.73 25.36
N ARG A 8 23.29 -15.82 25.01
CA ARG A 8 22.76 -16.65 23.92
C ARG A 8 21.72 -15.85 23.14
N ARG A 9 21.75 -15.97 21.82
CA ARG A 9 20.84 -15.30 20.88
C ARG A 9 20.32 -16.35 19.92
N ILE A 10 19.00 -16.43 19.80
CA ILE A 10 18.30 -17.32 18.86
C ILE A 10 17.40 -16.42 18.03
N VAL A 11 17.41 -16.61 16.72
CA VAL A 11 16.53 -15.92 15.78
C VAL A 11 15.72 -16.98 15.05
N LEU A 12 14.41 -16.80 15.03
CA LEU A 12 13.47 -17.63 14.28
C LEU A 12 13.02 -16.84 13.04
N THR A 13 12.91 -17.50 11.89
CA THR A 13 12.40 -16.92 10.65
C THR A 13 11.64 -17.98 9.87
N GLY A 14 10.46 -17.63 9.35
CA GLY A 14 9.65 -18.52 8.52
C GLY A 14 10.17 -18.64 7.08
N THR A 15 10.94 -17.66 6.59
CA THR A 15 11.34 -17.54 5.19
C THR A 15 12.87 -17.44 5.04
N PRO A 16 13.66 -18.46 5.43
CA PRO A 16 15.12 -18.36 5.55
C PRO A 16 15.89 -18.08 4.26
N LEU A 17 15.22 -18.05 3.09
CA LEU A 17 15.85 -17.93 1.77
C LEU A 17 15.10 -17.02 0.77
N GLN A 18 13.97 -16.41 1.15
CA GLN A 18 13.35 -15.32 0.36
C GLN A 18 13.92 -13.95 0.76
N ASN A 19 14.45 -13.85 1.98
CA ASN A 19 15.15 -12.67 2.48
C ASN A 19 16.45 -12.43 1.71
N ASN A 20 16.77 -11.17 1.48
CA ASN A 20 17.98 -10.76 0.77
C ASN A 20 19.23 -11.31 1.49
N LEU A 21 20.28 -11.74 0.77
CA LEU A 21 21.54 -12.19 1.39
C LEU A 21 22.12 -11.14 2.36
N LYS A 22 21.80 -9.85 2.16
CA LYS A 22 22.12 -8.75 3.09
C LYS A 22 21.46 -8.92 4.47
N GLU A 23 20.18 -9.30 4.54
CA GLU A 23 19.48 -9.58 5.79
C GLU A 23 20.05 -10.83 6.47
N TYR A 24 20.45 -11.82 5.67
CA TYR A 24 21.09 -13.03 6.15
C TYR A 24 22.39 -12.72 6.92
N TYR A 25 23.21 -11.79 6.42
CA TYR A 25 24.35 -11.26 7.18
C TYR A 25 23.92 -10.62 8.50
N CYS A 26 22.87 -9.80 8.52
CA CYS A 26 22.39 -9.15 9.74
C CYS A 26 21.94 -10.16 10.82
N MET A 27 21.18 -11.20 10.42
CA MET A 27 20.76 -12.27 11.33
C MET A 27 21.96 -13.05 11.90
N VAL A 28 22.89 -13.47 11.03
CA VAL A 28 24.06 -14.25 11.44
C VAL A 28 25.02 -13.43 12.30
N GLN A 29 25.28 -12.17 11.94
CA GLN A 29 26.13 -11.27 12.72
C GLN A 29 25.51 -10.93 14.09
N PHE A 30 24.18 -10.93 14.21
CA PHE A 30 23.52 -10.81 15.50
C PHE A 30 23.68 -12.07 16.36
N VAL A 31 23.43 -13.27 15.80
CA VAL A 31 23.48 -14.56 16.52
C VAL A 31 24.92 -14.97 16.88
N LYS A 32 25.84 -14.93 15.91
CA LYS A 32 27.24 -15.34 16.02
C LYS A 32 28.15 -14.27 15.39
N PRO A 33 28.48 -13.20 16.13
CA PRO A 33 29.30 -12.10 15.63
C PRO A 33 30.63 -12.58 15.03
N ASN A 34 31.06 -11.90 13.96
CA ASN A 34 32.31 -12.08 13.23
C ASN A 34 32.44 -13.39 12.42
N LEU A 35 31.40 -14.24 12.34
CA LEU A 35 31.43 -15.46 11.52
C LEU A 35 31.64 -15.19 10.02
N LEU A 36 31.02 -14.13 9.49
CA LEU A 36 31.00 -13.78 8.07
C LEU A 36 31.96 -12.62 7.70
N GLY A 37 32.82 -12.20 8.63
CA GLY A 37 33.71 -11.05 8.44
C GLY A 37 32.97 -9.70 8.48
N LYS A 38 33.51 -8.70 7.78
CA LYS A 38 32.89 -7.36 7.68
C LYS A 38 31.85 -7.33 6.55
N TYR A 39 30.82 -6.49 6.70
CA TYR A 39 29.72 -6.38 5.73
C TYR A 39 30.18 -6.21 4.27
N ASN A 40 31.10 -5.28 4.01
CA ASN A 40 31.62 -5.06 2.65
C ASN A 40 32.43 -6.25 2.10
N GLU A 41 33.11 -7.00 2.97
CA GLU A 41 33.78 -8.25 2.56
C GLU A 41 32.73 -9.30 2.19
N TYR A 42 31.71 -9.48 3.03
CA TYR A 42 30.60 -10.40 2.76
C TYR A 42 29.87 -10.07 1.45
N LEU A 43 29.59 -8.78 1.18
CA LEU A 43 29.00 -8.33 -0.08
C LEU A 43 29.85 -8.76 -1.28
N ASN A 44 31.14 -8.42 -1.29
CA ASN A 44 32.04 -8.72 -2.41
C ASN A 44 32.37 -10.21 -2.56
N ARG A 45 32.38 -10.96 -1.45
CA ARG A 45 32.74 -12.39 -1.40
C ARG A 45 31.57 -13.31 -1.75
N PHE A 46 30.34 -12.91 -1.41
CA PHE A 46 29.16 -13.75 -1.54
C PHE A 46 28.01 -13.06 -2.29
N VAL A 47 27.53 -11.90 -1.84
CA VAL A 47 26.30 -11.29 -2.40
C VAL A 47 26.48 -10.93 -3.88
N ASN A 48 27.47 -10.09 -4.20
CA ASN A 48 27.66 -9.59 -5.56
C ASN A 48 27.94 -10.74 -6.55
N PRO A 49 28.82 -11.74 -6.26
CA PRO A 49 29.04 -12.86 -7.18
C PRO A 49 27.87 -13.86 -7.26
N ILE A 50 27.01 -13.96 -6.24
CA ILE A 50 25.82 -14.80 -6.31
C ILE A 50 24.76 -14.11 -7.17
N THR A 51 24.44 -12.84 -6.90
CA THR A 51 23.49 -12.06 -7.68
C THR A 51 23.92 -11.94 -9.16
N ASN A 52 25.21 -11.74 -9.43
CA ASN A 52 25.72 -11.66 -10.81
C ASN A 52 25.54 -12.96 -11.63
N GLY A 53 25.36 -14.12 -10.97
CA GLY A 53 25.09 -15.40 -11.63
C GLY A 53 23.61 -15.77 -11.72
N GLN A 54 22.70 -14.88 -11.26
CA GLN A 54 21.24 -15.07 -11.26
C GLN A 54 20.53 -14.30 -12.37
N TYR A 55 21.23 -13.44 -13.11
CA TYR A 55 20.64 -12.69 -14.23
C TYR A 55 20.48 -13.58 -15.47
N THR A 56 19.59 -13.20 -16.38
CA THR A 56 19.31 -13.94 -17.61
C THR A 56 20.45 -13.88 -18.63
N ASP A 57 21.32 -12.89 -18.51
CA ASP A 57 22.51 -12.64 -19.33
C ASP A 57 23.83 -13.09 -18.66
N SER A 58 23.76 -13.72 -17.47
CA SER A 58 24.92 -14.25 -16.75
C SER A 58 25.70 -15.28 -17.58
N THR A 59 27.03 -15.16 -17.62
CA THR A 59 27.87 -16.11 -18.36
C THR A 59 28.01 -17.45 -17.64
N GLU A 60 28.43 -18.51 -18.35
CA GLU A 60 28.80 -19.79 -17.72
C GLU A 60 29.92 -19.65 -16.67
N HIS A 61 30.74 -18.60 -16.73
CA HIS A 61 31.71 -18.31 -15.68
C HIS A 61 31.00 -17.82 -14.41
N ASP A 62 30.10 -16.85 -14.55
CA ASP A 62 29.33 -16.28 -13.43
C ASP A 62 28.48 -17.32 -12.73
N ILE A 63 27.79 -18.17 -13.50
CA ILE A 63 26.99 -19.28 -12.96
C ILE A 63 27.86 -20.26 -12.14
N ARG A 64 29.09 -20.56 -12.61
CA ARG A 64 30.04 -21.41 -11.86
C ARG A 64 30.56 -20.72 -10.60
N VAL A 65 30.86 -19.43 -10.66
CA VAL A 65 31.30 -18.63 -9.50
C VAL A 65 30.18 -18.55 -8.46
N MET A 66 28.94 -18.22 -8.87
CA MET A 66 27.74 -18.23 -8.03
C MET A 66 27.59 -19.57 -7.31
N LYS A 67 27.53 -20.70 -8.05
CA LYS A 67 27.35 -22.04 -7.48
C LYS A 67 28.45 -22.36 -6.45
N ARG A 68 29.71 -22.02 -6.75
CA ARG A 68 30.83 -22.19 -5.82
C ARG A 68 30.70 -21.31 -4.57
N ARG A 69 30.35 -20.03 -4.71
CA ARG A 69 30.20 -19.09 -3.58
C ARG A 69 29.00 -19.46 -2.70
N SER A 70 27.88 -19.84 -3.29
CA SER A 70 26.70 -20.37 -2.59
C SER A 70 27.04 -21.61 -1.77
N HIS A 71 27.69 -22.62 -2.37
CA HIS A 71 28.11 -23.82 -1.64
C HIS A 71 29.05 -23.52 -0.46
N VAL A 72 30.06 -22.65 -0.67
CA VAL A 72 30.98 -22.23 0.40
C VAL A 72 30.23 -21.47 1.50
N LEU A 73 29.28 -20.61 1.15
CA LEU A 73 28.45 -19.88 2.11
C LEU A 73 27.63 -20.86 2.96
N HIS A 74 26.87 -21.76 2.33
CA HIS A 74 26.10 -22.79 3.05
C HIS A 74 26.97 -23.61 4.01
N LYS A 75 28.17 -24.03 3.59
CA LYS A 75 29.09 -24.78 4.45
C LYS A 75 29.68 -23.95 5.61
N MET A 76 29.88 -22.65 5.44
CA MET A 76 30.29 -21.74 6.54
C MET A 76 29.19 -21.50 7.57
N LEU A 77 27.93 -21.72 7.19
CA LEU A 77 26.74 -21.51 8.01
C LEU A 77 26.21 -22.79 8.66
N ASP A 78 26.78 -23.94 8.28
CA ASP A 78 26.50 -25.23 8.87
C ASP A 78 26.78 -25.20 10.39
N GLY A 79 25.90 -25.85 11.15
CA GLY A 79 25.87 -25.77 12.62
C GLY A 79 25.48 -24.41 13.23
N ALA A 80 25.42 -23.31 12.46
CA ALA A 80 24.97 -21.99 12.93
C ALA A 80 23.52 -21.68 12.52
N VAL A 81 23.08 -22.16 11.35
CA VAL A 81 21.70 -22.01 10.88
C VAL A 81 21.09 -23.38 10.60
N GLN A 82 19.93 -23.64 11.19
CA GLN A 82 19.18 -24.87 11.01
C GLN A 82 17.98 -24.59 10.12
N ARG A 83 17.83 -25.35 9.03
CA ARG A 83 16.67 -25.31 8.14
C ARG A 83 16.08 -26.71 8.04
N ARG A 84 14.76 -26.81 8.17
CA ARG A 84 13.97 -28.02 7.92
C ARG A 84 12.87 -27.63 6.94
N ASP A 85 12.87 -28.25 5.77
CA ASP A 85 11.83 -28.03 4.76
C ASP A 85 10.57 -28.84 5.09
N TYR A 86 9.45 -28.51 4.44
CA TYR A 86 8.15 -29.21 4.59
C TYR A 86 8.25 -30.74 4.43
N GLY A 87 9.26 -31.27 3.72
CA GLY A 87 9.51 -32.71 3.59
C GLY A 87 9.66 -33.47 4.93
N VAL A 88 9.93 -32.80 6.05
CA VAL A 88 9.90 -33.41 7.40
C VAL A 88 8.46 -33.70 7.87
N LEU A 89 7.48 -32.92 7.41
CA LEU A 89 6.06 -33.07 7.72
C LEU A 89 5.29 -33.90 6.68
N ALA A 90 5.83 -34.04 5.47
CA ALA A 90 5.20 -34.77 4.37
C ALA A 90 4.74 -36.22 4.70
N PRO A 91 5.41 -37.00 5.56
CA PRO A 91 4.91 -38.33 5.97
C PRO A 91 3.68 -38.30 6.90
N PHE A 92 3.37 -37.14 7.48
CA PHE A 92 2.35 -36.96 8.53
C PHE A 92 1.17 -36.10 8.10
N LEU A 93 1.23 -35.48 6.91
CA LEU A 93 0.21 -34.57 6.38
C LEU A 93 -0.27 -35.05 5.00
N PRO A 94 -1.54 -34.78 4.64
CA PRO A 94 -2.03 -34.98 3.28
C PRO A 94 -1.18 -34.23 2.24
N PRO A 95 -1.18 -34.69 0.96
CA PRO A 95 -0.47 -33.99 -0.12
C PRO A 95 -1.04 -32.58 -0.31
N LYS A 96 -0.14 -31.59 -0.38
CA LYS A 96 -0.52 -30.21 -0.71
C LYS A 96 -0.63 -30.05 -2.23
N HIS A 97 -1.80 -29.65 -2.71
CA HIS A 97 -2.02 -29.27 -4.10
C HIS A 97 -2.01 -27.74 -4.22
N GLU A 98 -1.30 -27.21 -5.23
CA GLU A 98 -1.19 -25.77 -5.49
C GLU A 98 -1.60 -25.49 -6.93
N TYR A 99 -2.49 -24.50 -7.12
CA TYR A 99 -3.03 -24.11 -8.43
C TYR A 99 -2.87 -22.60 -8.61
N VAL A 100 -2.53 -22.19 -9.85
CA VAL A 100 -2.46 -20.77 -10.24
C VAL A 100 -3.52 -20.54 -11.31
N LEU A 101 -4.49 -19.68 -10.99
CA LEU A 101 -5.65 -19.41 -11.85
C LEU A 101 -5.44 -18.10 -12.61
N PHE A 102 -5.45 -18.18 -13.94
CA PHE A 102 -5.34 -17.03 -14.83
C PHE A 102 -6.75 -16.55 -15.21
N ILE A 103 -7.10 -15.36 -14.75
CA ILE A 103 -8.47 -14.82 -14.81
C ILE A 103 -8.46 -13.53 -15.64
N THR A 104 -9.38 -13.42 -16.61
CA THR A 104 -9.55 -12.23 -17.44
C THR A 104 -10.35 -11.13 -16.72
N LEU A 105 -10.16 -9.88 -17.15
CA LEU A 105 -10.98 -8.76 -16.68
C LEU A 105 -12.36 -8.77 -17.34
N THR A 106 -13.36 -8.20 -16.67
CA THR A 106 -14.70 -7.94 -17.23
C THR A 106 -14.68 -6.72 -18.16
N GLU A 107 -15.73 -6.52 -18.97
CA GLU A 107 -15.81 -5.36 -19.88
C GLU A 107 -15.77 -4.02 -19.12
N VAL A 108 -16.47 -3.93 -17.98
CA VAL A 108 -16.45 -2.76 -17.08
C VAL A 108 -15.04 -2.53 -16.51
N GLN A 109 -14.35 -3.60 -16.09
CA GLN A 109 -12.97 -3.49 -15.62
C GLN A 109 -12.02 -3.05 -16.75
N ILE A 110 -12.18 -3.54 -17.97
CA ILE A 110 -11.36 -3.14 -19.14
C ILE A 110 -11.58 -1.66 -19.46
N LYS A 111 -12.84 -1.20 -19.51
CA LYS A 111 -13.22 0.21 -19.73
C LYS A 111 -12.58 1.13 -18.69
N LEU A 112 -12.71 0.80 -17.40
CA LEU A 112 -12.07 1.54 -16.30
C LEU A 112 -10.55 1.55 -16.41
N TYR A 113 -9.94 0.39 -16.71
CA TYR A 113 -8.49 0.23 -16.81
C TYR A 113 -7.90 1.04 -17.96
N GLN A 114 -8.52 1.01 -19.14
CA GLN A 114 -8.12 1.81 -20.29
C GLN A 114 -8.26 3.31 -20.01
N PHE A 115 -9.42 3.75 -19.50
CA PHE A 115 -9.63 5.15 -19.18
C PHE A 115 -8.62 5.70 -18.15
N TYR A 116 -8.30 4.90 -17.11
CA TYR A 116 -7.28 5.28 -16.13
C TYR A 116 -5.89 5.42 -16.77
N LEU A 117 -5.51 4.49 -17.65
CA LEU A 117 -4.22 4.53 -18.35
C LEU A 117 -4.10 5.70 -19.34
N GLU A 118 -5.21 6.15 -19.92
CA GLU A 118 -5.22 7.26 -20.88
C GLU A 118 -5.20 8.64 -20.21
N ASN A 119 -5.92 8.79 -19.09
CA ASN A 119 -6.19 10.10 -18.47
C ASN A 119 -5.38 10.35 -17.18
N TYR A 120 -5.03 9.30 -16.43
CA TYR A 120 -4.42 9.43 -15.10
C TYR A 120 -3.00 8.87 -15.02
N SER A 121 -2.72 7.73 -15.68
CA SER A 121 -1.38 7.14 -15.67
C SER A 121 -0.40 8.04 -16.44
N ARG A 122 0.44 8.75 -15.70
CA ARG A 122 1.40 9.69 -16.29
C ARG A 122 2.56 8.94 -16.92
N ARG A 123 2.58 8.89 -18.26
CA ARG A 123 3.78 8.50 -19.01
C ARG A 123 4.97 9.32 -18.50
N PRO A 124 6.08 8.70 -18.05
CA PRO A 124 7.19 9.44 -17.49
C PRO A 124 7.82 10.33 -18.56
N LEU A 125 7.68 11.65 -18.40
CA LEU A 125 8.47 12.60 -19.19
C LEU A 125 9.95 12.32 -18.94
N ALA A 126 10.71 12.18 -20.02
CA ALA A 126 12.13 11.87 -19.97
C ALA A 126 12.86 12.83 -19.00
N GLY A 127 13.47 12.27 -17.96
CA GLY A 127 14.23 13.02 -16.95
C GLY A 127 13.48 13.41 -15.66
N LYS A 128 12.21 13.03 -15.45
CA LYS A 128 11.51 13.20 -14.15
C LYS A 128 11.02 11.86 -13.60
N SER A 129 11.60 11.45 -12.47
CA SER A 129 11.50 10.08 -11.95
C SER A 129 10.20 9.77 -11.19
N SER A 130 9.60 8.62 -11.55
CA SER A 130 9.02 7.58 -10.67
C SER A 130 7.96 7.91 -9.60
N GLY A 131 7.47 9.14 -9.44
CA GLY A 131 6.48 9.46 -8.38
C GLY A 131 5.09 8.85 -8.55
N PHE A 132 4.73 8.37 -9.74
CA PHE A 132 3.34 7.98 -10.08
C PHE A 132 3.09 6.46 -10.12
N LEU A 133 4.14 5.63 -10.20
CA LEU A 133 3.98 4.18 -10.40
C LEU A 133 3.27 3.47 -9.23
N PHE A 134 3.50 3.90 -7.98
CA PHE A 134 2.81 3.31 -6.83
C PHE A 134 1.33 3.73 -6.75
N PRO A 135 0.96 5.02 -6.88
CA PRO A 135 -0.44 5.43 -7.05
C PRO A 135 -1.16 4.74 -8.21
N ASP A 136 -0.50 4.63 -9.37
CA ASP A 136 -1.05 3.94 -10.55
C ASP A 136 -1.29 2.46 -10.24
N PHE A 137 -0.29 1.75 -9.71
CA PHE A 137 -0.41 0.34 -9.32
C PHE A 137 -1.55 0.11 -8.32
N GLN A 138 -1.66 0.95 -7.28
CA GLN A 138 -2.76 0.84 -6.32
C GLN A 138 -4.12 1.12 -6.98
N SER A 139 -4.22 2.09 -7.88
CA SER A 139 -5.48 2.42 -8.56
C SER A 139 -5.92 1.28 -9.48
N LEU A 140 -5.02 0.75 -10.29
CA LEU A 140 -5.26 -0.43 -11.13
C LEU A 140 -5.59 -1.67 -10.27
N GLN A 141 -4.98 -1.82 -9.09
CA GLN A 141 -5.29 -2.90 -8.13
C GLN A 141 -6.73 -2.87 -7.63
N ARG A 142 -7.30 -1.68 -7.42
CA ARG A 142 -8.73 -1.54 -7.09
C ARG A 142 -9.60 -2.02 -8.27
N ILE A 143 -9.31 -1.53 -9.49
CA ILE A 143 -10.04 -1.90 -10.72
C ILE A 143 -10.06 -3.42 -10.94
N TRP A 144 -8.89 -4.09 -10.95
CA TRP A 144 -8.81 -5.53 -11.18
C TRP A 144 -9.26 -6.40 -10.01
N THR A 145 -9.75 -5.78 -8.92
CA THR A 145 -10.38 -6.48 -7.79
C THR A 145 -11.89 -6.43 -7.95
N HIS A 146 -12.50 -5.24 -7.94
CA HIS A 146 -13.92 -4.99 -8.27
C HIS A 146 -14.16 -3.47 -8.40
N PRO A 147 -15.03 -2.98 -9.31
CA PRO A 147 -15.35 -1.55 -9.43
C PRO A 147 -15.78 -0.88 -8.11
N LEU A 148 -16.57 -1.56 -7.28
CA LEU A 148 -16.99 -1.08 -5.94
C LEU A 148 -15.83 -0.65 -5.01
N VAL A 149 -14.64 -1.24 -5.18
CA VAL A 149 -13.45 -0.86 -4.39
C VAL A 149 -13.00 0.58 -4.69
N LEU A 150 -13.34 1.12 -5.87
CA LEU A 150 -13.11 2.53 -6.19
C LEU A 150 -14.01 3.44 -5.35
N LYS A 151 -15.29 3.07 -5.16
CA LYS A 151 -16.22 3.78 -4.28
C LYS A 151 -15.74 3.78 -2.84
N TYR A 152 -15.40 2.63 -2.27
CA TYR A 152 -14.84 2.56 -0.90
C TYR A 152 -13.59 3.43 -0.71
N ASN A 153 -12.77 3.58 -1.76
CA ASN A 153 -11.60 4.45 -1.72
C ASN A 153 -11.98 5.94 -1.76
N SER A 154 -13.03 6.31 -2.48
CA SER A 154 -13.59 7.67 -2.50
C SER A 154 -14.24 8.03 -1.16
N ASP A 155 -15.10 7.15 -0.64
CA ASP A 155 -15.75 7.30 0.67
C ASP A 155 -14.70 7.47 1.80
N ARG A 156 -13.66 6.61 1.82
CA ARG A 156 -12.57 6.71 2.81
C ARG A 156 -11.73 7.98 2.67
N TYR A 157 -11.53 8.47 1.43
CA TYR A 157 -10.81 9.73 1.21
C TYR A 157 -11.58 10.92 1.82
N GLU A 158 -12.90 10.96 1.64
CA GLU A 158 -13.75 12.00 2.23
C GLU A 158 -13.81 11.93 3.75
N ILE A 159 -13.98 10.74 4.33
CA ILE A 159 -13.93 10.55 5.79
C ILE A 159 -12.60 11.04 6.37
N MET A 160 -11.48 10.80 5.68
CA MET A 160 -10.17 11.29 6.10
C MET A 160 -10.06 12.82 6.00
N GLN A 161 -10.61 13.43 4.94
CA GLN A 161 -10.61 14.89 4.78
C GLN A 161 -11.55 15.59 5.75
N GLN A 162 -12.71 14.98 6.09
CA GLN A 162 -13.61 15.51 7.11
C GLN A 162 -12.94 15.50 8.49
N LYS A 163 -12.42 14.35 8.93
CA LYS A 163 -11.67 14.24 10.20
C LYS A 163 -10.51 15.24 10.32
N LYS A 164 -9.89 15.58 9.18
CA LYS A 164 -8.84 16.59 9.13
C LYS A 164 -9.38 18.01 9.30
N ARG A 165 -10.53 18.34 8.71
CA ARG A 165 -11.23 19.61 8.96
C ARG A 165 -11.68 19.72 10.42
N ASP A 166 -12.33 18.67 10.93
CA ASP A 166 -12.81 18.60 12.32
C ASP A 166 -11.66 18.87 13.30
N LYS A 167 -10.50 18.22 13.11
CA LYS A 167 -9.32 18.46 13.94
C LYS A 167 -8.73 19.88 13.78
N GLU A 168 -8.68 20.40 12.55
CA GLU A 168 -8.23 21.78 12.33
C GLU A 168 -9.16 22.79 13.03
N GLU A 169 -10.47 22.53 13.08
CA GLU A 169 -11.45 23.36 13.81
C GLU A 169 -11.29 23.24 15.35
N GLU A 170 -11.08 22.03 15.89
CA GLU A 170 -10.81 21.80 17.33
C GLU A 170 -9.53 22.53 17.80
N ASP A 171 -8.46 22.50 17.00
CA ASP A 171 -7.21 23.23 17.28
C ASP A 171 -7.43 24.76 17.31
N TYR A 172 -8.29 25.28 16.41
CA TYR A 172 -8.64 26.71 16.34
C TYR A 172 -9.48 27.20 17.53
N ASP A 173 -10.46 26.42 17.98
CA ASP A 173 -11.28 26.77 19.16
C ASP A 173 -10.47 26.68 20.47
N SER A 174 -9.51 25.76 20.55
CA SER A 174 -8.57 25.66 21.67
C SER A 174 -7.63 26.87 21.76
N GLU A 175 -7.04 27.33 20.64
CA GLU A 175 -6.27 28.59 20.63
C GLU A 175 -7.16 29.80 20.95
N GLY A 176 -8.37 29.86 20.37
CA GLY A 176 -9.32 30.96 20.55
C GLY A 176 -9.76 31.22 21.99
N SER A 177 -9.75 30.18 22.84
CA SER A 177 -10.07 30.30 24.27
C SER A 177 -8.98 31.02 25.09
N LEU A 178 -7.69 30.84 24.72
CA LEU A 178 -6.57 31.37 25.49
C LEU A 178 -6.22 32.84 25.17
N VAL A 179 -6.55 33.34 23.97
CA VAL A 179 -6.15 34.70 23.55
C VAL A 179 -6.89 35.84 24.29
N ASN A 180 -8.00 35.54 24.98
CA ASN A 180 -8.82 36.53 25.69
C ASN A 180 -8.56 36.60 27.21
N PHE A 181 -7.59 35.85 27.75
CA PHE A 181 -7.34 35.80 29.20
C PHE A 181 -5.94 36.27 29.66
N ILE A 182 -5.02 36.58 28.74
CA ILE A 182 -3.68 37.06 29.08
C ILE A 182 -3.49 38.50 28.63
N ASP A 183 -3.87 39.43 29.51
CA ASP A 183 -3.28 40.77 29.58
C ASP A 183 -2.19 40.78 30.68
N ASP A 184 -1.22 41.69 30.54
CA ASP A 184 -0.09 41.96 31.44
C ASP A 184 0.98 40.85 31.70
N ASN A 185 2.01 40.87 30.85
CA ASN A 185 3.35 41.28 31.25
C ASN A 185 4.05 40.60 32.46
N SER A 186 4.76 39.48 32.25
CA SER A 186 6.14 39.30 32.75
C SER A 186 6.85 38.01 32.26
N THR A 187 8.17 38.03 32.42
CA THR A 187 9.25 37.11 32.02
C THR A 187 9.11 35.60 32.31
N THR A 188 9.47 34.79 31.29
CA THR A 188 10.26 33.53 31.31
C THR A 188 10.07 32.51 32.46
N GLU A 189 9.71 31.26 32.12
CA GLU A 189 10.67 30.15 31.97
C GLU A 189 10.01 28.89 31.36
N GLU A 190 10.81 27.85 31.07
CA GLU A 190 10.44 26.66 30.28
C GLU A 190 9.57 25.66 31.08
N SER A 191 8.62 25.01 30.41
CA SER A 191 8.16 23.68 30.84
C SER A 191 7.81 22.80 29.64
N THR A 192 8.45 21.63 29.58
CA THR A 192 8.22 20.58 28.59
C THR A 192 7.11 19.66 29.06
N THR A 193 6.08 19.44 28.25
CA THR A 193 5.10 18.36 28.44
C THR A 193 5.26 17.31 27.34
N GLU A 194 5.04 16.05 27.72
CA GLU A 194 5.35 14.88 26.90
C GLU A 194 4.17 14.50 26.01
N GLU A 195 4.37 14.44 24.70
CA GLU A 195 3.37 13.92 23.76
C GLU A 195 3.41 12.38 23.74
N SER A 196 2.26 11.74 24.00
CA SER A 196 2.09 10.30 23.80
C SER A 196 1.73 10.03 22.33
N SER A 197 2.69 9.52 21.56
CA SER A 197 2.51 9.20 20.14
C SER A 197 1.93 7.79 19.93
N ASP A 198 0.62 7.68 19.80
CA ASP A 198 -0.02 6.52 19.17
C ASP A 198 -0.03 6.70 17.64
N ASP A 199 1.14 6.46 17.03
CA ASP A 199 1.37 6.55 15.59
C ASP A 199 1.17 5.18 14.91
N MET A 200 0.00 5.00 14.28
CA MET A 200 -0.23 3.90 13.34
C MET A 200 0.26 4.29 11.95
N SER A 201 1.58 4.18 11.76
CA SER A 201 2.23 4.48 10.49
C SER A 201 1.83 3.50 9.36
N ASP A 202 1.09 3.99 8.37
CA ASP A 202 1.21 3.48 7.00
C ASP A 202 1.98 4.50 6.15
N ILE A 203 2.89 4.02 5.31
CA ILE A 203 4.14 4.73 5.01
C ILE A 203 4.22 5.25 3.55
N SER A 204 4.07 6.58 3.37
CA SER A 204 4.59 7.27 2.17
C SER A 204 4.75 8.81 2.32
N ASP A 205 6.00 9.30 2.28
CA ASP A 205 6.47 10.71 2.33
C ASP A 205 7.85 10.79 1.63
N ASP A 206 8.46 11.87 1.14
CA ASP A 206 8.21 13.34 1.04
C ASP A 206 8.09 13.66 -0.49
N SER A 207 7.31 14.62 -0.98
CA SER A 207 7.57 16.02 -0.67
C SER A 207 6.74 17.06 -1.42
N ARG A 208 6.42 18.17 -0.72
CA ARG A 208 6.68 19.59 -1.12
C ARG A 208 5.81 20.60 -0.34
N LYS A 209 6.22 20.99 0.88
CA LYS A 209 5.85 22.30 1.46
C LYS A 209 6.96 23.33 1.25
N LYS A 210 6.74 24.30 0.35
CA LYS A 210 7.65 25.45 0.16
C LYS A 210 7.50 26.44 1.31
N SER A 211 8.54 26.62 2.11
CA SER A 211 8.58 27.64 3.18
C SER A 211 8.68 29.07 2.62
N LYS A 212 7.65 29.90 2.88
CA LYS A 212 7.71 31.36 2.63
C LYS A 212 8.43 32.06 3.77
N LYS A 213 9.72 32.41 3.59
CA LYS A 213 10.47 33.23 4.56
C LYS A 213 10.09 34.71 4.42
N LYS A 214 9.32 35.26 5.37
CA LYS A 214 9.21 36.72 5.57
C LYS A 214 10.59 37.26 5.99
N LYS A 215 11.13 38.25 5.26
CA LYS A 215 12.28 39.07 5.70
C LYS A 215 11.82 40.50 5.92
N SER A 216 12.16 41.07 7.08
CA SER A 216 11.84 42.42 7.50
C SER A 216 12.66 43.48 6.75
N LYS A 217 12.07 44.65 6.52
CA LYS A 217 12.75 45.84 5.98
C LYS A 217 13.20 46.77 7.12
N LYS A 218 14.42 47.30 7.06
CA LYS A 218 14.79 48.63 7.58
C LYS A 218 15.59 49.39 6.51
N LYS A 219 15.39 50.71 6.44
CA LYS A 219 15.77 51.57 5.29
C LYS A 219 17.18 52.15 5.40
N GLY A 220 17.77 52.49 4.25
CA GLY A 220 18.47 53.78 4.07
C GLY A 220 19.78 53.81 3.27
N LYS A 221 19.73 54.13 1.96
CA LYS A 221 20.20 55.42 1.38
C LYS A 221 20.35 55.39 -0.16
N ASP A 222 19.63 56.31 -0.81
CA ASP A 222 19.97 57.21 -1.93
C ASP A 222 20.79 56.71 -3.16
N LYS A 223 20.19 56.75 -4.37
CA LYS A 223 20.28 57.90 -5.33
C LYS A 223 19.57 57.70 -6.70
N ALA A 224 18.75 58.70 -7.09
CA ALA A 224 18.47 59.30 -8.41
C ALA A 224 18.20 58.49 -9.73
N TYR A 225 16.91 58.43 -10.14
CA TYR A 225 16.28 59.07 -11.34
C TYR A 225 17.11 59.18 -12.69
N THR A 226 16.90 58.38 -13.77
CA THR A 226 16.00 58.58 -14.99
C THR A 226 16.72 58.82 -16.36
N PRO A 227 16.06 58.96 -17.56
CA PRO A 227 14.93 58.21 -18.17
C PRO A 227 15.01 57.97 -19.73
N ARG A 228 13.99 57.26 -20.29
CA ARG A 228 13.30 57.46 -21.60
C ARG A 228 13.91 57.04 -22.97
N GLY A 229 13.07 56.31 -23.73
CA GLY A 229 12.89 56.39 -25.20
C GLY A 229 13.50 55.26 -26.05
N THR A 230 12.91 54.78 -27.16
CA THR A 230 11.61 55.04 -27.86
C THR A 230 11.35 53.95 -28.93
N ARG A 231 10.08 53.84 -29.43
CA ARG A 231 9.61 53.11 -30.66
C ARG A 231 9.63 51.56 -30.65
N ALA A 232 8.73 50.83 -31.35
CA ALA A 232 7.42 51.14 -31.94
C ALA A 232 6.64 49.85 -32.36
N ASN A 233 5.29 49.96 -32.38
CA ASN A 233 4.24 49.10 -32.96
C ASN A 233 3.99 47.64 -32.47
N PRO A 234 2.71 47.20 -32.45
CA PRO A 234 2.27 45.87 -32.05
C PRO A 234 2.05 44.92 -33.25
N VAL A 235 1.95 43.62 -32.97
CA VAL A 235 1.32 42.63 -33.85
C VAL A 235 0.27 41.89 -33.02
N GLU A 236 -0.97 41.88 -33.49
CA GLU A 236 -2.08 41.17 -32.87
C GLU A 236 -2.00 39.68 -33.21
N HIS A 237 -2.15 38.83 -32.19
CA HIS A 237 -2.57 37.45 -32.36
C HIS A 237 -3.77 37.24 -31.44
N GLU A 238 -4.93 36.98 -32.04
CA GLU A 238 -6.13 36.58 -31.32
C GLU A 238 -5.93 35.15 -30.80
N GLU A 239 -5.73 35.01 -29.49
CA GLU A 239 -5.90 33.72 -28.82
C GLU A 239 -7.40 33.52 -28.57
N ILE A 240 -7.96 32.48 -29.17
CA ILE A 240 -9.36 32.09 -28.96
C ILE A 240 -9.44 31.36 -27.63
N ASP A 241 -9.89 32.05 -26.58
CA ASP A 241 -10.22 31.45 -25.29
C ASP A 241 -11.37 30.45 -25.46
N GLN A 242 -11.05 29.17 -25.65
CA GLN A 242 -11.98 28.08 -25.39
C GLN A 242 -12.07 27.88 -23.88
N GLU A 243 -13.13 28.42 -23.26
CA GLU A 243 -13.50 28.08 -21.89
C GLU A 243 -13.84 26.58 -21.78
N VAL A 244 -12.81 25.77 -21.54
CA VAL A 244 -13.00 24.42 -21.00
C VAL A 244 -13.49 24.60 -19.57
N VAL A 245 -14.78 24.35 -19.34
CA VAL A 245 -15.37 24.33 -18.02
C VAL A 245 -14.77 23.14 -17.24
N GLU A 246 -13.65 23.37 -16.56
CA GLU A 246 -13.11 22.44 -15.57
C GLU A 246 -14.12 22.32 -14.42
N VAL A 247 -14.95 21.28 -14.47
CA VAL A 247 -15.68 20.81 -13.29
C VAL A 247 -14.63 20.38 -12.27
N LYS A 248 -14.44 21.19 -11.23
CA LYS A 248 -13.64 20.81 -10.08
C LYS A 248 -14.34 19.67 -9.34
N ASN A 249 -13.89 18.44 -9.58
CA ASN A 249 -14.08 17.38 -8.59
C ASN A 249 -13.25 17.74 -7.36
N ASP A 250 -13.92 18.06 -6.26
CA ASP A 250 -13.25 18.32 -4.97
C ASP A 250 -12.57 17.05 -4.41
N ASN A 251 -13.05 15.86 -4.80
CA ASN A 251 -12.40 14.57 -4.51
C ASN A 251 -11.64 14.04 -5.76
N PRO A 252 -10.29 13.97 -5.73
CA PRO A 252 -9.48 13.51 -6.87
C PRO A 252 -9.61 12.00 -7.15
N THR A 253 -10.29 11.24 -6.29
CA THR A 253 -10.46 9.79 -6.44
C THR A 253 -11.71 9.39 -7.22
N GLU A 254 -12.67 10.30 -7.43
CA GLU A 254 -14.00 10.08 -8.02
C GLU A 254 -14.02 10.00 -9.56
N TRP A 255 -12.85 9.97 -10.21
CA TRP A 255 -12.72 9.93 -11.68
C TRP A 255 -13.50 8.80 -12.36
N TRP A 256 -13.89 7.77 -11.61
CA TRP A 256 -14.65 6.61 -12.07
C TRP A 256 -16.16 6.85 -12.18
N MET A 257 -16.72 7.84 -11.46
CA MET A 257 -18.17 8.06 -11.37
C MET A 257 -18.86 8.26 -12.74
N PRO A 258 -18.29 8.98 -13.72
CA PRO A 258 -18.93 9.14 -15.03
C PRO A 258 -18.94 7.87 -15.90
N LEU A 259 -18.22 6.82 -15.49
CA LEU A 259 -17.94 5.64 -16.31
C LEU A 259 -18.79 4.42 -15.94
N VAL A 260 -19.30 4.37 -14.72
CA VAL A 260 -20.01 3.20 -14.17
C VAL A 260 -21.17 3.68 -13.31
N THR A 261 -22.35 3.17 -13.58
CA THR A 261 -23.57 3.47 -12.81
C THR A 261 -23.55 2.77 -11.44
N GLU A 262 -24.33 3.27 -10.48
CA GLU A 262 -24.48 2.62 -9.18
C GLU A 262 -24.97 1.17 -9.29
N GLN A 263 -25.82 0.89 -10.28
CA GLN A 263 -26.37 -0.45 -10.53
C GLN A 263 -25.35 -1.46 -11.07
N GLU A 264 -24.31 -0.99 -11.76
CA GLU A 264 -23.17 -1.79 -12.25
C GLU A 264 -22.09 -1.93 -11.16
N ILE A 265 -21.85 -0.88 -10.37
CA ILE A 265 -20.91 -0.90 -9.24
C ILE A 265 -21.26 -1.99 -8.22
N ASP A 266 -22.55 -2.25 -8.05
CA ASP A 266 -23.10 -3.15 -7.03
C ASP A 266 -23.50 -4.54 -7.60
N ASP A 267 -23.07 -4.86 -8.83
CA ASP A 267 -23.22 -6.17 -9.50
C ASP A 267 -21.93 -7.00 -9.38
N MET A 268 -22.00 -8.15 -8.69
CA MET A 268 -20.86 -9.01 -8.39
C MET A 268 -20.18 -9.56 -9.66
N ARG A 269 -20.94 -9.69 -10.76
CA ARG A 269 -20.46 -10.19 -12.04
C ARG A 269 -19.42 -9.28 -12.68
N ASN A 270 -19.31 -8.03 -12.23
CA ASN A 270 -18.29 -7.10 -12.68
C ASN A 270 -16.87 -7.39 -12.15
N SER A 271 -16.66 -8.49 -11.41
CA SER A 271 -15.34 -9.12 -11.28
C SER A 271 -15.38 -10.64 -11.36
N HIS A 272 -14.74 -11.20 -12.39
CA HIS A 272 -14.53 -12.66 -12.51
C HIS A 272 -13.75 -13.27 -11.35
N LYS A 273 -12.88 -12.51 -10.66
CA LYS A 273 -12.18 -12.99 -9.47
C LYS A 273 -13.13 -13.23 -8.29
N LEU A 274 -14.13 -12.37 -8.16
CA LEU A 274 -15.10 -12.43 -7.09
C LEU A 274 -16.13 -13.54 -7.34
N ILE A 275 -16.65 -13.63 -8.58
CA ILE A 275 -17.46 -14.78 -9.00
C ILE A 275 -16.74 -16.11 -8.75
N LEU A 276 -15.48 -16.24 -9.18
CA LEU A 276 -14.72 -17.48 -8.98
C LEU A 276 -14.48 -17.79 -7.50
N LEU A 277 -14.30 -16.78 -6.65
CA LEU A 277 -14.19 -16.97 -5.19
C LEU A 277 -15.51 -17.53 -4.62
N PHE A 278 -16.65 -16.97 -5.01
CA PHE A 278 -17.97 -17.42 -4.54
C PHE A 278 -18.35 -18.81 -5.12
N ASP A 279 -17.88 -19.16 -6.32
CA ASP A 279 -17.99 -20.52 -6.86
C ASP A 279 -17.14 -21.52 -6.08
N ILE A 280 -15.89 -21.18 -5.75
CA ILE A 280 -15.03 -22.01 -4.88
C ILE A 280 -15.70 -22.19 -3.51
N LEU A 281 -16.20 -21.11 -2.91
CA LEU A 281 -16.90 -21.12 -1.62
C LEU A 281 -18.12 -22.05 -1.65
N ARG A 282 -18.95 -21.97 -2.70
CA ARG A 282 -20.11 -22.85 -2.92
C ARG A 282 -19.72 -24.32 -3.10
N GLN A 283 -18.60 -24.62 -3.76
CA GLN A 283 -18.10 -25.99 -3.86
C GLN A 283 -17.54 -26.51 -2.54
N CYS A 284 -16.84 -25.66 -1.77
CA CYS A 284 -16.36 -26.00 -0.42
C CYS A 284 -17.53 -26.34 0.51
N ASP A 285 -18.57 -25.50 0.55
CA ASP A 285 -19.80 -25.74 1.32
C ASP A 285 -20.48 -27.07 0.94
N ALA A 286 -20.67 -27.32 -0.37
CA ALA A 286 -21.26 -28.57 -0.86
C ALA A 286 -20.44 -29.84 -0.51
N ILE A 287 -19.15 -29.70 -0.22
CA ILE A 287 -18.25 -30.78 0.23
C ILE A 287 -18.18 -30.86 1.77
N GLY A 288 -18.50 -29.77 2.48
CA GLY A 288 -18.27 -29.60 3.92
C GLY A 288 -16.86 -29.13 4.29
N ASP A 289 -16.09 -28.64 3.32
CA ASP A 289 -14.72 -28.15 3.50
C ASP A 289 -14.69 -26.67 3.94
N LYS A 290 -13.73 -26.31 4.79
CA LYS A 290 -13.53 -24.92 5.23
C LYS A 290 -12.57 -24.16 4.30
N LEU A 291 -12.97 -22.98 3.86
CA LEU A 291 -12.16 -22.09 3.03
C LEU A 291 -11.39 -21.07 3.89
N LEU A 292 -10.13 -20.81 3.54
CA LEU A 292 -9.35 -19.68 4.07
C LEU A 292 -9.02 -18.71 2.93
N VAL A 293 -9.42 -17.45 3.08
CA VAL A 293 -9.20 -16.39 2.09
C VAL A 293 -8.18 -15.41 2.63
N PHE A 294 -7.14 -15.11 1.85
CA PHE A 294 -6.08 -14.17 2.22
C PHE A 294 -6.07 -12.98 1.26
N SER A 295 -6.11 -11.77 1.82
CA SER A 295 -5.96 -10.51 1.08
C SER A 295 -4.95 -9.60 1.77
N GLN A 296 -4.17 -8.85 0.98
CA GLN A 296 -3.30 -7.77 1.48
C GLN A 296 -4.02 -6.41 1.50
N SER A 297 -5.28 -6.35 1.07
CA SER A 297 -6.09 -5.13 0.98
C SER A 297 -7.35 -5.29 1.82
N LEU A 298 -7.53 -4.40 2.81
CA LEU A 298 -8.75 -4.32 3.62
C LEU A 298 -9.98 -4.08 2.74
N TYR A 299 -9.88 -3.23 1.71
CA TYR A 299 -10.98 -3.01 0.78
C TYR A 299 -11.48 -4.29 0.08
N SER A 300 -10.61 -5.28 -0.09
CA SER A 300 -11.01 -6.57 -0.68
C SER A 300 -11.69 -7.49 0.34
N LEU A 301 -11.39 -7.32 1.64
CA LEU A 301 -12.12 -8.01 2.72
C LEU A 301 -13.49 -7.35 2.92
N ASP A 302 -13.52 -6.01 3.02
CA ASP A 302 -14.74 -5.19 3.08
C ASP A 302 -15.69 -5.55 1.91
N LEU A 303 -15.14 -5.70 0.69
CA LEU A 303 -15.85 -6.15 -0.51
C LEU A 303 -16.44 -7.56 -0.39
N ILE A 304 -15.68 -8.52 0.15
CA ILE A 304 -16.16 -9.90 0.30
C ILE A 304 -17.30 -9.93 1.32
N GLU A 305 -17.17 -9.25 2.45
CA GLU A 305 -18.23 -9.15 3.46
C GLU A 305 -19.50 -8.49 2.92
N HIS A 306 -19.37 -7.42 2.12
CA HIS A 306 -20.50 -6.77 1.44
C HIS A 306 -21.29 -7.74 0.55
N PHE A 307 -20.60 -8.55 -0.26
CA PHE A 307 -21.26 -9.51 -1.13
C PHE A 307 -21.75 -10.78 -0.40
N LEU A 308 -21.09 -11.20 0.69
CA LEU A 308 -21.59 -12.26 1.57
C LEU A 308 -22.91 -11.85 2.23
N GLY A 309 -22.97 -10.65 2.82
CA GLY A 309 -24.19 -10.10 3.41
C GLY A 309 -25.34 -9.98 2.41
N LYS A 310 -25.05 -9.52 1.17
CA LYS A 310 -26.05 -9.48 0.10
C LYS A 310 -26.58 -10.85 -0.32
N VAL A 311 -25.74 -11.88 -0.32
CA VAL A 311 -26.18 -13.26 -0.59
C VAL A 311 -27.03 -13.78 0.57
N ASP A 312 -26.70 -13.45 1.81
CA ASP A 312 -27.51 -13.79 3.00
C ASP A 312 -28.89 -13.09 2.94
N ASP A 313 -28.94 -11.77 2.75
CA ASP A 313 -30.17 -10.98 2.59
C ASP A 313 -31.07 -11.57 1.49
N ALA A 314 -30.52 -11.77 0.28
CA ALA A 314 -31.28 -12.33 -0.84
C ALA A 314 -31.78 -13.75 -0.56
N THR A 315 -31.00 -14.57 0.15
CA THR A 315 -31.38 -15.93 0.55
C THR A 315 -32.52 -15.91 1.57
N GLN A 316 -32.45 -15.04 2.58
CA GLN A 316 -33.48 -14.89 3.61
C GLN A 316 -34.80 -14.36 3.03
N GLU A 317 -34.73 -13.47 2.03
CA GLU A 317 -35.89 -12.97 1.29
C GLU A 317 -36.42 -13.95 0.23
N GLY A 318 -35.80 -15.12 0.05
CA GLY A 318 -36.19 -16.13 -0.93
C GLY A 318 -36.01 -15.70 -2.39
N ARG A 319 -35.13 -14.73 -2.64
CA ARG A 319 -34.89 -14.12 -3.96
C ARG A 319 -33.59 -14.65 -4.56
N VAL A 320 -33.67 -15.14 -5.79
CA VAL A 320 -32.48 -15.43 -6.60
C VAL A 320 -32.10 -14.16 -7.36
N ASP A 321 -31.00 -13.50 -6.97
CA ASP A 321 -30.48 -12.34 -7.68
C ASP A 321 -29.41 -12.76 -8.70
N GLU A 322 -29.67 -12.47 -9.98
CA GLU A 322 -28.71 -12.71 -11.07
C GLU A 322 -27.44 -11.87 -10.93
N LYS A 323 -27.51 -10.69 -10.29
CA LYS A 323 -26.33 -9.85 -10.00
C LYS A 323 -25.40 -10.45 -8.96
N LEU A 324 -25.92 -11.35 -8.13
CA LEU A 324 -25.16 -12.16 -7.18
C LEU A 324 -24.76 -13.51 -7.80
N GLY A 325 -24.75 -13.64 -9.13
CA GLY A 325 -24.33 -14.87 -9.83
C GLY A 325 -25.20 -16.09 -9.57
N GLY A 326 -26.38 -15.94 -8.93
CA GLY A 326 -27.18 -17.05 -8.44
C GLY A 326 -26.58 -17.77 -7.22
N HIS A 327 -25.65 -17.14 -6.50
CA HIS A 327 -25.16 -17.66 -5.22
C HIS A 327 -26.22 -17.47 -4.13
N ILE A 328 -26.35 -18.49 -3.28
CA ILE A 328 -27.35 -18.63 -2.20
C ILE A 328 -26.61 -19.21 -1.00
N GLY A 329 -26.94 -18.77 0.22
CA GLY A 329 -26.36 -19.27 1.46
C GLY A 329 -26.57 -18.31 2.62
N THR A 330 -26.48 -18.79 3.85
CA THR A 330 -26.46 -17.94 5.05
C THR A 330 -25.03 -17.51 5.36
N TRP A 331 -24.82 -16.22 5.63
CA TRP A 331 -23.48 -15.66 5.88
C TRP A 331 -23.46 -14.71 7.07
N SER A 332 -23.80 -15.24 8.24
CA SER A 332 -23.77 -14.52 9.51
C SER A 332 -22.31 -14.38 10.04
N PRO A 333 -21.83 -13.15 10.31
CA PRO A 333 -20.50 -12.93 10.88
C PRO A 333 -20.35 -13.59 12.25
N GLY A 334 -19.23 -14.28 12.49
CA GLY A 334 -18.96 -15.00 13.74
C GLY A 334 -19.68 -16.34 13.88
N VAL A 335 -20.48 -16.74 12.89
CA VAL A 335 -21.13 -18.06 12.79
C VAL A 335 -20.61 -18.80 11.56
N ASP A 336 -20.87 -18.23 10.37
CA ASP A 336 -20.55 -18.85 9.08
C ASP A 336 -19.14 -18.46 8.60
N TYR A 337 -18.68 -17.25 8.95
CA TYR A 337 -17.33 -16.78 8.64
C TYR A 337 -16.73 -15.90 9.75
N PHE A 338 -15.40 -15.81 9.77
CA PHE A 338 -14.63 -14.98 10.70
C PHE A 338 -13.66 -14.10 9.91
N ARG A 339 -13.64 -12.80 10.23
CA ARG A 339 -12.65 -11.84 9.72
C ARG A 339 -11.57 -11.59 10.76
N LEU A 340 -10.32 -11.64 10.33
CA LEU A 340 -9.15 -11.29 11.13
C LEU A 340 -8.32 -10.23 10.40
N ASP A 341 -8.13 -9.08 11.04
CA ASP A 341 -7.33 -7.97 10.53
C ASP A 341 -6.45 -7.33 11.63
N GLY A 342 -5.67 -6.32 11.25
CA GLY A 342 -4.72 -5.64 12.14
C GLY A 342 -5.36 -5.04 13.39
N SER A 343 -6.61 -4.57 13.27
CA SER A 343 -7.44 -4.01 14.34
C SER A 343 -8.11 -5.05 15.25
N THR A 344 -8.19 -6.31 14.83
CA THR A 344 -8.84 -7.37 15.62
C THR A 344 -8.09 -7.62 16.94
N SER A 345 -8.80 -7.58 18.08
CA SER A 345 -8.21 -7.71 19.42
C SER A 345 -7.54 -9.07 19.66
N CYS A 346 -6.60 -9.13 20.63
CA CYS A 346 -5.95 -10.40 21.00
C CYS A 346 -6.94 -11.47 21.50
N GLU A 347 -8.01 -11.05 22.17
CA GLU A 347 -9.06 -11.95 22.66
C GLU A 347 -9.82 -12.58 21.48
N ASN A 348 -10.26 -11.76 20.52
CA ASN A 348 -10.96 -12.22 19.31
C ASN A 348 -10.07 -13.07 18.38
N ARG A 349 -8.74 -12.99 18.50
CA ARG A 349 -7.77 -13.86 17.79
C ARG A 349 -7.53 -15.22 18.46
N SER A 350 -8.08 -15.45 19.65
CA SER A 350 -7.85 -16.68 20.45
C SER A 350 -9.00 -17.69 20.40
N ILE A 351 -10.07 -17.34 19.67
CA ILE A 351 -11.25 -18.16 19.34
C ILE A 351 -10.97 -18.94 18.05
#